data_AF-A0A8T5UHR8-F1
#
_entry.id   AF-A0A8T5UHR8-F1
#
_cell.length_a   1.000
_cell.length_b   1.000
_cell.length_c   1.000
_cell.angle_alpha   90.00
_cell.angle_beta   90.00
_cell.angle_gamma   90.00
#
_symmetry.space_group_name_H-M   'P 1'
#
loop_
_entity.id
_entity.type
_entity.pdbx_description
1 polymer ?
#
loop_
_entity_poly.entity_id
_entity_poly.type
_entity_poly.pdbx_seq_one_letter_code
_entity_poly.pdbx_strand_id
1 'polypeptide(L)'
;MGNINYPPEKIYKPSKWKKPHYDHIILWLLSNNDMCKWADFCQEPIEIPPGTLSRHLEALKRKGFVEKFTRGHYRITSGGKKEFRELSGAKKKATKLNYPPDIILKSGRNYSHWILWMVYNNNYCKRSDFLEDPIFINQSSLSKNLSLLFDKGFVIKEEGKYIITRAGKSEYSRMLQNYDLDRQTILEEEGKRIEEMTSKTTTFFETFRIKDKAIQFRFLSNILTLDYEKVKSLLKDEQVFQKILLFLSINHPDQYPNGISSEDFAKLYKIKRTTLDYYIAEISEGKIYPLRFFKLKQPSGELYYFQSDGKIERMLRAMTENNMTKIFYLNKLFSKSAPSISVMDIESIIDDIANKSCEFLFNKDLKASLKEFLPEYIRYLAYKIETKRKLKESYDKLEVTIWQNLSDIFQTDIPINLEEQFEGQINEIDRKIESQPNDLNLYFQKIRILIYFNQYRETLKQLDELLEIFPESEKNFKLLKATVLRRMQNLKAGLDIINELIQNFPSDNDLICYKAYWMQYLDNKEKAIEIIQDLTKIEPKNGIYQDAYGEILMYFEDYEKAVNKFLKAMVLGSDDWYIYQTYIKLGICYKALEKNDLAAKNLNQGKSLIEKSTSDFETKQKWLTIADLFLAEIPP
;
A
#
# COMPACT_ATOMS: atom_id res chain seq x y z
N MET A 1 -53.20 31.04 -27.54
CA MET A 1 -53.12 31.00 -26.06
C MET A 1 -51.81 30.30 -25.73
N GLY A 2 -50.86 31.00 -25.11
CA GLY A 2 -49.58 30.39 -24.74
C GLY A 2 -49.79 29.43 -23.58
N ASN A 3 -49.24 28.22 -23.68
CA ASN A 3 -49.30 27.24 -22.59
C ASN A 3 -48.60 27.81 -21.37
N ILE A 4 -49.36 28.01 -20.29
CA ILE A 4 -48.80 28.38 -18.99
C ILE A 4 -48.21 27.13 -18.38
N ASN A 5 -46.93 27.22 -18.02
CA ASN A 5 -46.27 26.19 -17.24
C ASN A 5 -46.74 26.30 -15.80
N TYR A 6 -47.38 25.24 -15.30
CA TYR A 6 -47.80 25.13 -13.90
C TYR A 6 -46.78 24.33 -13.08
N PRO A 7 -46.62 24.64 -11.78
CA PRO A 7 -45.70 23.93 -10.90
C PRO A 7 -46.09 22.46 -10.77
N PRO A 8 -45.15 21.55 -10.46
CA PRO A 8 -45.49 20.18 -10.12
C PRO A 8 -46.49 20.09 -8.95
N GLU A 9 -47.37 19.08 -8.98
CA GLU A 9 -48.46 18.89 -7.99
C GLU A 9 -47.99 18.95 -6.53
N LYS A 10 -46.79 18.42 -6.26
CA LYS A 10 -46.15 18.43 -4.94
C LYS A 10 -45.92 19.84 -4.35
N ILE A 11 -45.90 20.88 -5.18
CA ILE A 11 -45.65 22.27 -4.77
C ILE A 11 -46.96 22.98 -4.38
N TYR A 12 -48.04 22.77 -5.15
CA TYR A 12 -49.31 23.47 -4.91
C TYR A 12 -50.38 22.63 -4.17
N LYS A 13 -50.23 21.30 -4.13
CA LYS A 13 -50.98 20.37 -3.26
C LYS A 13 -50.01 19.54 -2.38
N PRO A 14 -49.34 20.16 -1.38
CA PRO A 14 -48.58 19.39 -0.41
C PRO A 14 -49.52 18.44 0.38
N SER A 15 -49.00 17.29 0.84
CA SER A 15 -49.72 16.20 1.52
C SER A 15 -50.81 16.67 2.51
N LYS A 16 -51.87 15.86 2.72
CA LYS A 16 -53.12 16.14 3.50
C LYS A 16 -53.02 16.99 4.80
N TRP A 17 -51.83 17.15 5.38
CA TRP A 17 -51.57 17.84 6.66
C TRP A 17 -50.76 19.14 6.55
N LYS A 18 -50.36 19.59 5.35
CA LYS A 18 -49.59 20.84 5.16
C LYS A 18 -50.34 21.83 4.26
N LYS A 19 -50.40 23.09 4.68
CA LYS A 19 -50.96 24.17 3.86
C LYS A 19 -49.97 24.58 2.75
N PRO A 20 -50.44 24.90 1.53
CA PRO A 20 -49.60 25.36 0.43
C PRO A 20 -48.94 26.71 0.73
N HIS A 21 -47.66 26.86 0.34
CA HIS A 21 -46.90 28.09 0.53
C HIS A 21 -47.14 29.04 -0.66
N TYR A 22 -48.15 29.90 -0.55
CA TYR A 22 -48.65 30.68 -1.68
C TYR A 22 -47.61 31.60 -2.33
N ASP A 23 -46.71 32.24 -1.57
CA ASP A 23 -45.63 33.06 -2.17
C ASP A 23 -44.68 32.24 -3.04
N HIS A 24 -44.44 30.98 -2.67
CA HIS A 24 -43.56 30.09 -3.44
C HIS A 24 -44.25 29.64 -4.73
N ILE A 25 -45.54 29.32 -4.66
CA ILE A 25 -46.35 28.96 -5.83
C ILE A 25 -46.45 30.14 -6.82
N ILE A 26 -46.72 31.35 -6.31
CA ILE A 26 -46.84 32.57 -7.12
C ILE A 26 -45.51 32.91 -7.81
N LEU A 27 -44.40 32.89 -7.06
CA LEU A 27 -43.08 33.16 -7.62
C LEU A 27 -42.61 32.06 -8.57
N TRP A 28 -43.01 30.80 -8.35
CA TRP A 28 -42.74 29.70 -9.28
C TRP A 28 -43.42 29.96 -10.62
N LEU A 29 -44.72 30.26 -10.61
CA LEU A 29 -45.48 30.55 -11.83
C LEU A 29 -44.86 31.71 -12.60
N LEU A 30 -44.56 32.81 -11.92
CA LEU A 30 -43.98 34.00 -12.54
C LEU A 30 -42.52 33.81 -12.98
N SER A 31 -41.78 32.86 -12.41
CA SER A 31 -40.40 32.57 -12.82
C SER A 31 -40.30 31.65 -14.04
N ASN A 32 -41.32 30.84 -14.30
CA ASN A 32 -41.34 29.85 -15.37
C ASN A 32 -42.26 30.25 -16.54
N ASN A 33 -42.83 31.46 -16.47
CA ASN A 33 -43.65 32.06 -17.50
C ASN A 33 -43.26 33.54 -17.65
N ASP A 34 -43.22 34.05 -18.88
CA ASP A 34 -42.80 35.44 -19.14
C ASP A 34 -43.74 36.49 -18.52
N MET A 35 -45.01 36.12 -18.34
CA MET A 35 -46.06 36.94 -17.73
C MET A 35 -47.24 36.05 -17.30
N CYS A 36 -47.81 36.31 -16.11
CA CYS A 36 -49.05 35.65 -15.67
C CYS A 36 -50.15 36.67 -15.40
N LYS A 37 -51.35 36.35 -15.84
CA LYS A 37 -52.60 37.04 -15.53
C LYS A 37 -53.13 36.59 -14.17
N TRP A 38 -53.98 37.41 -13.57
CA TRP A 38 -54.66 37.07 -12.32
C TRP A 38 -55.39 35.72 -12.37
N ALA A 39 -56.04 35.40 -13.50
CA ALA A 39 -56.78 34.15 -13.68
C ALA A 39 -55.89 32.90 -13.56
N ASP A 40 -54.62 33.00 -13.95
CA ASP A 40 -53.68 31.87 -13.99
C ASP A 40 -53.30 31.35 -12.59
N PHE A 41 -53.60 32.12 -11.54
CA PHE A 41 -53.39 31.73 -10.15
C PHE A 41 -54.65 31.21 -9.45
N CYS A 42 -55.81 31.35 -10.10
CA CYS A 42 -57.13 31.08 -9.52
C CYS A 42 -57.93 30.03 -10.30
N GLN A 43 -57.35 29.41 -11.33
CA GLN A 43 -57.97 28.38 -12.17
C GLN A 43 -57.16 27.09 -12.12
N GLU A 44 -57.82 25.94 -12.33
CA GLU A 44 -57.12 24.65 -12.37
C GLU A 44 -55.90 24.69 -13.31
N PRO A 45 -54.75 24.14 -12.87
CA PRO A 45 -54.57 23.28 -11.70
C PRO A 45 -54.30 24.00 -10.36
N ILE A 46 -54.16 25.34 -10.32
CA ILE A 46 -53.88 26.10 -9.09
C ILE A 46 -55.06 26.99 -8.70
N GLU A 47 -55.70 26.66 -7.58
CA GLU A 47 -56.80 27.45 -7.02
C GLU A 47 -56.37 28.23 -5.77
N ILE A 48 -55.66 29.37 -5.94
CA ILE A 48 -55.39 30.28 -4.81
C ILE A 48 -56.64 31.14 -4.56
N PRO A 49 -57.20 31.17 -3.33
CA PRO A 49 -58.34 32.01 -3.03
C PRO A 49 -58.04 33.50 -3.32
N PRO A 50 -58.94 34.25 -4.00
CA PRO A 50 -58.63 35.61 -4.49
C PRO A 50 -58.15 36.58 -3.40
N GLY A 51 -58.72 36.53 -2.19
CA GLY A 51 -58.29 37.36 -1.07
C GLY A 51 -56.88 37.02 -0.56
N THR A 52 -56.50 35.73 -0.64
CA THR A 52 -55.15 35.27 -0.31
C THR A 52 -54.17 35.68 -1.40
N LEU A 53 -54.52 35.46 -2.67
CA LEU A 53 -53.69 35.87 -3.80
C LEU A 53 -53.40 37.38 -3.77
N SER A 54 -54.41 38.21 -3.49
CA SER A 54 -54.27 39.66 -3.39
C SER A 54 -53.25 40.06 -2.35
N ARG A 55 -53.41 39.57 -1.11
CA ARG A 55 -52.52 39.89 0.01
C ARG A 55 -51.07 39.45 -0.25
N HIS A 56 -50.88 38.27 -0.83
CA HIS A 56 -49.55 37.74 -1.12
C HIS A 56 -48.88 38.46 -2.30
N LEU A 57 -49.60 38.73 -3.39
CA LEU A 57 -49.07 39.54 -4.50
C LEU A 57 -48.73 40.97 -4.07
N GLU A 58 -49.55 41.61 -3.23
CA GLU A 58 -49.20 42.94 -2.71
C GLU A 58 -47.94 42.91 -1.83
N ALA A 59 -47.81 41.92 -0.95
CA ALA A 59 -46.63 41.78 -0.11
C ALA A 59 -45.36 41.56 -0.95
N LEU A 60 -45.42 40.67 -1.96
CA LEU A 60 -44.31 40.42 -2.88
C LEU A 60 -43.97 41.66 -3.74
N LYS A 61 -44.97 42.44 -4.13
CA LYS A 61 -44.76 43.71 -4.81
C LYS A 61 -44.08 44.75 -3.93
N ARG A 62 -44.51 44.91 -2.68
CA ARG A 62 -43.87 45.85 -1.72
C ARG A 62 -42.41 45.49 -1.46
N LYS A 63 -42.08 44.20 -1.46
CA LYS A 63 -40.70 43.70 -1.36
C LYS A 63 -39.90 43.84 -2.67
N GLY A 64 -40.52 44.31 -3.75
CA GLY A 64 -39.88 44.48 -5.05
C GLY A 64 -39.62 43.17 -5.79
N PHE A 65 -40.25 42.06 -5.40
CA PHE A 65 -40.05 40.73 -5.98
C PHE A 65 -40.97 40.45 -7.17
N VAL A 66 -42.15 41.04 -7.15
CA VAL A 66 -43.10 40.96 -8.26
C VAL A 66 -43.44 42.38 -8.68
N GLU A 67 -43.58 42.60 -9.97
CA GLU A 67 -44.09 43.86 -10.51
C GLU A 67 -45.40 43.63 -11.24
N LYS A 68 -46.27 44.64 -11.17
CA LYS A 68 -47.50 44.66 -11.96
C LYS A 68 -47.19 45.40 -13.24
N PHE A 69 -46.86 44.65 -14.29
CA PHE A 69 -46.40 45.19 -15.56
C PHE A 69 -47.52 45.94 -16.29
N THR A 70 -48.75 45.39 -16.30
CA THR A 70 -49.97 46.05 -16.80
C THR A 70 -51.20 45.64 -15.98
N ARG A 71 -52.38 46.21 -16.26
CA ARG A 71 -53.60 45.90 -15.49
C ARG A 71 -53.91 44.39 -15.54
N GLY A 72 -53.83 43.74 -14.37
CA GLY A 72 -54.10 42.32 -14.21
C GLY A 72 -52.97 41.37 -14.62
N HIS A 73 -51.81 41.88 -15.04
CA HIS A 73 -50.66 41.08 -15.46
C HIS A 73 -49.46 41.34 -14.56
N TYR A 74 -48.80 40.25 -14.17
CA TYR A 74 -47.73 40.24 -13.21
C TYR A 74 -46.50 39.59 -13.83
N ARG A 75 -45.33 40.11 -13.44
CA ARG A 75 -44.02 39.59 -13.84
C ARG A 75 -43.10 39.53 -12.63
N ILE A 76 -42.22 38.53 -12.61
CA ILE A 76 -41.19 38.44 -11.59
C ILE A 76 -40.05 39.42 -11.90
N THR A 77 -39.55 40.11 -10.87
CA THR A 77 -38.36 40.97 -11.01
C THR A 77 -37.08 40.14 -10.86
N SER A 78 -35.92 40.73 -11.11
CA SER A 78 -34.63 40.08 -10.82
C SER A 78 -34.48 39.71 -9.34
N GLY A 79 -34.93 40.59 -8.44
CA GLY A 79 -35.01 40.33 -7.00
C GLY A 79 -35.97 39.18 -6.67
N GLY A 80 -37.12 39.11 -7.34
CA GLY A 80 -38.05 38.00 -7.19
C GLY A 80 -37.52 36.67 -7.73
N LYS A 81 -36.74 36.67 -8.81
CA LYS A 81 -36.06 35.45 -9.30
C LYS A 81 -35.04 34.95 -8.28
N LYS A 82 -34.35 35.87 -7.59
CA LYS A 82 -33.46 35.52 -6.47
C LYS A 82 -34.25 34.97 -5.30
N GLU A 83 -35.31 35.64 -4.86
CA GLU A 83 -36.20 35.16 -3.79
C GLU A 83 -36.85 33.82 -4.16
N PHE A 84 -37.23 33.60 -5.41
CA PHE A 84 -37.76 32.34 -5.88
C PHE A 84 -36.72 31.21 -5.81
N ARG A 85 -35.48 31.48 -6.22
CA ARG A 85 -34.35 30.53 -6.05
C ARG A 85 -34.08 30.30 -4.57
N GLU A 86 -34.20 31.33 -3.75
CA GLU A 86 -34.06 31.23 -2.30
C GLU A 86 -35.19 30.42 -1.71
N LEU A 87 -36.48 30.64 -2.00
CA LEU A 87 -37.63 29.86 -1.50
C LEU A 87 -37.65 28.42 -2.02
N SER A 88 -37.33 28.23 -3.31
CA SER A 88 -37.14 26.89 -3.90
C SER A 88 -35.91 26.20 -3.31
N GLY A 89 -34.92 26.98 -2.87
CA GLY A 89 -33.76 26.57 -2.10
C GLY A 89 -33.93 26.66 -0.58
N ALA A 90 -35.09 27.12 -0.04
CA ALA A 90 -35.27 27.45 1.38
C ALA A 90 -35.90 26.29 2.14
N LYS A 91 -36.37 25.27 1.40
CA LYS A 91 -36.32 23.90 1.94
C LYS A 91 -34.92 23.28 1.93
N LYS A 92 -33.88 24.00 1.46
CA LYS A 92 -32.47 23.58 1.48
C LYS A 92 -31.52 24.46 2.29
N LYS A 93 -31.95 25.58 2.92
CA LYS A 93 -31.10 26.40 3.80
C LYS A 93 -31.82 26.96 5.04
N ALA A 94 -32.26 26.08 5.94
CA ALA A 94 -31.62 26.13 7.26
C ALA A 94 -30.26 25.49 7.02
N THR A 95 -29.13 26.08 7.44
CA THR A 95 -27.81 25.43 7.27
C THR A 95 -27.86 24.08 7.96
N LYS A 96 -28.19 23.05 7.19
CA LYS A 96 -28.17 21.68 7.64
C LYS A 96 -26.69 21.37 7.64
N LEU A 97 -26.08 21.44 8.82
CA LEU A 97 -24.71 21.00 9.00
C LEU A 97 -24.56 19.66 8.29
N ASN A 98 -23.47 19.47 7.56
CA ASN A 98 -23.16 18.21 6.93
C ASN A 98 -22.74 17.24 8.04
N TYR A 99 -23.74 16.53 8.53
CA TYR A 99 -23.59 15.55 9.57
C TYR A 99 -23.01 14.26 8.99
N PRO A 100 -22.11 13.57 9.72
CA PRO A 100 -21.62 12.27 9.31
C PRO A 100 -22.75 11.33 8.86
N PRO A 101 -22.55 10.57 7.78
CA PRO A 101 -23.52 9.60 7.31
C PRO A 101 -23.74 8.50 8.35
N ASP A 102 -24.89 7.82 8.23
CA ASP A 102 -25.29 6.75 9.15
C ASP A 102 -24.22 5.69 9.36
N ILE A 103 -23.39 5.40 8.36
CA ILE A 103 -22.31 4.42 8.45
C ILE A 103 -21.25 4.84 9.49
N ILE A 104 -20.98 6.14 9.60
CA ILE A 104 -20.06 6.72 10.59
C ILE A 104 -20.76 6.86 11.96
N LEU A 105 -22.04 7.21 11.98
CA LEU A 105 -22.81 7.33 13.22
C LEU A 105 -23.13 5.98 13.88
N LYS A 106 -23.24 4.89 13.11
CA LYS A 106 -23.61 3.55 13.60
C LYS A 106 -22.41 2.65 13.88
N SER A 107 -21.21 3.00 13.39
CA SER A 107 -19.93 2.30 13.64
C SER A 107 -19.37 2.52 15.06
N GLY A 108 -20.26 2.54 16.05
CA GLY A 108 -19.93 2.85 17.44
C GLY A 108 -19.79 4.35 17.73
N ARG A 109 -19.77 4.70 19.02
CA ARG A 109 -19.68 6.09 19.53
C ARG A 109 -18.27 6.67 19.36
N ASN A 110 -17.70 6.62 18.16
CA ASN A 110 -16.39 7.18 17.85
C ASN A 110 -16.51 8.69 17.61
N TYR A 111 -16.68 9.41 18.72
CA TYR A 111 -16.90 10.84 18.74
C TYR A 111 -15.77 11.63 18.07
N SER A 112 -14.53 11.13 18.07
CA SER A 112 -13.42 11.77 17.34
C SER A 112 -13.66 11.79 15.83
N HIS A 113 -14.18 10.70 15.24
CA HIS A 113 -14.51 10.64 13.82
C HIS A 113 -15.72 11.52 13.48
N TRP A 114 -16.70 11.58 14.39
CA TRP A 114 -17.86 12.46 14.22
C TRP A 114 -17.44 13.92 14.24
N ILE A 115 -16.56 14.29 15.18
CA ILE A 115 -16.01 15.64 15.29
C ILE A 115 -15.16 15.98 14.07
N LEU A 116 -14.27 15.08 13.62
CA LEU A 116 -13.43 15.29 12.43
C LEU A 116 -14.26 15.46 11.16
N TRP A 117 -15.31 14.65 10.96
CA TRP A 117 -16.23 14.85 9.83
C TRP A 117 -16.94 16.18 9.91
N MET A 118 -17.48 16.52 11.08
CA MET A 118 -18.23 17.75 11.26
C MET A 118 -17.35 18.97 10.99
N VAL A 119 -16.15 19.03 11.59
CA VAL A 119 -15.24 20.18 11.40
C VAL A 119 -14.64 20.25 10.00
N TYR A 120 -14.41 19.11 9.33
CA TYR A 120 -13.94 19.08 7.94
C TYR A 120 -15.02 19.56 6.96
N ASN A 121 -16.25 19.06 7.07
CA ASN A 121 -17.31 19.29 6.07
C ASN A 121 -18.11 20.58 6.26
N ASN A 122 -17.93 21.28 7.39
CA ASN A 122 -18.67 22.51 7.71
C ASN A 122 -17.78 23.75 7.83
N ASN A 123 -16.49 23.65 7.45
CA ASN A 123 -15.42 24.65 7.64
C ASN A 123 -15.06 24.94 9.10
N TYR A 124 -16.06 25.08 9.98
CA TYR A 124 -15.88 25.16 11.42
C TYR A 124 -17.15 24.70 12.14
N CYS A 125 -17.01 24.22 13.38
CA CYS A 125 -18.15 23.88 14.24
C CYS A 125 -18.09 24.61 15.58
N LYS A 126 -19.24 24.94 16.14
CA LYS A 126 -19.39 25.42 17.52
C LYS A 126 -19.64 24.24 18.44
N ARG A 127 -19.39 24.45 19.74
CA ARG A 127 -19.61 23.40 20.74
C ARG A 127 -21.07 22.93 20.81
N SER A 128 -22.03 23.83 20.60
CA SER A 128 -23.47 23.52 20.55
C SER A 128 -23.83 22.50 19.47
N ASP A 129 -23.08 22.49 18.37
CA ASP A 129 -23.40 21.71 17.15
C ASP A 129 -23.20 20.19 17.34
N PHE A 130 -22.69 19.78 18.51
CA PHE A 130 -22.45 18.39 18.89
C PHE A 130 -23.33 17.90 20.04
N LEU A 131 -24.21 18.77 20.57
CA LEU A 131 -24.96 18.52 21.81
C LEU A 131 -26.46 18.30 21.59
N GLU A 132 -26.91 18.33 20.34
CA GLU A 132 -28.32 18.24 19.95
C GLU A 132 -28.47 17.31 18.73
N ASP A 133 -29.65 16.71 18.56
CA ASP A 133 -29.94 15.85 17.40
C ASP A 133 -29.71 16.61 16.08
N PRO A 134 -29.15 15.95 15.03
CA PRO A 134 -29.01 14.50 14.85
C PRO A 134 -27.70 13.89 15.39
N ILE A 135 -26.80 14.68 15.98
CA ILE A 135 -25.55 14.18 16.59
C ILE A 135 -25.45 14.63 18.03
N PHE A 136 -25.71 13.69 18.93
CA PHE A 136 -25.61 13.92 20.37
C PHE A 136 -24.33 13.29 20.95
N ILE A 137 -23.39 14.16 21.35
CA ILE A 137 -22.19 13.82 22.11
C ILE A 137 -22.32 14.48 23.48
N ASN A 138 -22.29 13.72 24.57
CA ASN A 138 -22.37 14.34 25.90
C ASN A 138 -21.15 15.25 26.16
N GLN A 139 -21.32 16.25 27.03
CA GLN A 139 -20.30 17.27 27.31
C GLN A 139 -18.92 16.72 27.71
N SER A 140 -18.90 15.67 28.54
CA SER A 140 -17.65 15.06 29.03
C SER A 140 -16.91 14.32 27.93
N SER A 141 -17.63 13.55 27.10
CA SER A 141 -17.08 12.85 25.95
C SER A 141 -16.63 13.81 24.85
N LEU A 142 -17.37 14.89 24.62
CA LEU A 142 -17.00 15.94 23.65
C LEU A 142 -15.69 16.63 24.07
N SER A 143 -15.56 17.03 25.35
CA SER A 143 -14.32 17.62 25.87
C SER A 143 -13.13 16.67 25.75
N LYS A 144 -13.30 15.39 26.12
CA LYS A 144 -12.20 14.41 26.06
C LYS A 144 -11.70 14.18 24.64
N ASN A 145 -12.61 14.04 23.68
CA ASN A 145 -12.25 13.78 22.28
C ASN A 145 -11.68 15.03 21.60
N LEU A 146 -12.22 16.22 21.88
CA LEU A 146 -11.60 17.46 21.40
C LEU A 146 -10.18 17.65 21.96
N SER A 147 -9.94 17.36 23.24
CA SER A 147 -8.59 17.41 23.82
C SER A 147 -7.63 16.47 23.09
N LEU A 148 -8.05 15.23 22.84
CA LEU A 148 -7.24 14.26 22.10
C LEU A 148 -6.92 14.75 20.67
N LEU A 149 -7.89 15.36 19.99
CA LEU A 149 -7.70 15.92 18.66
C LEU A 149 -6.83 17.17 18.66
N PHE A 150 -6.83 17.97 19.74
CA PHE A 150 -5.88 19.07 19.94
C PHE A 150 -4.46 18.55 20.19
N ASP A 151 -4.30 17.56 21.06
CA ASP A 151 -2.99 17.00 21.43
C ASP A 151 -2.29 16.33 20.24
N LYS A 152 -3.07 15.69 19.36
CA LYS A 152 -2.57 15.15 18.09
C LYS A 152 -2.39 16.22 17.00
N GLY A 153 -2.78 17.45 17.27
CA GLY A 153 -2.69 18.58 16.34
C GLY A 153 -3.64 18.46 15.14
N PHE A 154 -4.72 17.70 15.24
CA PHE A 154 -5.66 17.43 14.14
C PHE A 154 -6.78 18.48 14.05
N VAL A 155 -7.17 19.06 15.17
CA VAL A 155 -8.14 20.16 15.25
C VAL A 155 -7.49 21.29 16.06
N ILE A 156 -7.93 22.53 15.90
CA ILE A 156 -7.58 23.69 16.72
C ILE A 156 -8.83 24.48 17.11
N LYS A 157 -8.73 25.34 18.13
CA LYS A 157 -9.83 26.19 18.59
C LYS A 157 -9.48 27.67 18.47
N GLU A 158 -10.26 28.41 17.70
CA GLU A 158 -10.11 29.86 17.49
C GLU A 158 -11.46 30.56 17.69
N GLU A 159 -11.53 31.61 18.52
CA GLU A 159 -12.76 32.39 18.77
C GLU A 159 -14.01 31.55 19.13
N GLY A 160 -13.82 30.43 19.84
CA GLY A 160 -14.92 29.53 20.21
C GLY A 160 -15.39 28.58 19.09
N LYS A 161 -14.70 28.56 17.95
CA LYS A 161 -14.92 27.67 16.82
C LYS A 161 -13.83 26.60 16.75
N TYR A 162 -14.21 25.40 16.32
CA TYR A 162 -13.31 24.27 16.11
C TYR A 162 -13.03 24.09 14.62
N ILE A 163 -11.74 24.04 14.24
CA ILE A 163 -11.27 24.06 12.84
C ILE A 163 -10.27 22.92 12.63
N ILE A 164 -10.35 22.21 11.50
CA ILE A 164 -9.44 21.10 11.19
C ILE A 164 -8.08 21.59 10.65
N THR A 165 -6.99 20.95 11.05
CA THR A 165 -5.63 21.26 10.57
C THR A 165 -5.23 20.39 9.37
N ARG A 166 -4.08 20.66 8.73
CA ARG A 166 -3.57 19.83 7.62
C ARG A 166 -3.33 18.37 8.02
N ALA A 167 -2.78 18.13 9.21
CA ALA A 167 -2.61 16.77 9.75
C ALA A 167 -3.97 16.11 10.02
N GLY A 168 -4.94 16.89 10.51
CA GLY A 168 -6.31 16.43 10.67
C GLY A 168 -7.00 16.08 9.36
N LYS A 169 -6.73 16.80 8.26
CA LYS A 169 -7.24 16.45 6.92
C LYS A 169 -6.69 15.10 6.44
N SER A 170 -5.39 14.84 6.62
CA SER A 170 -4.79 13.54 6.28
C SER A 170 -5.38 12.40 7.11
N GLU A 171 -5.59 12.63 8.41
CA GLU A 171 -6.25 11.66 9.28
C GLU A 171 -7.73 11.48 8.93
N TYR A 172 -8.42 12.55 8.52
CA TYR A 172 -9.80 12.49 8.03
C TYR A 172 -9.90 11.66 6.74
N SER A 173 -9.01 11.83 5.77
CA SER A 173 -9.02 10.98 4.56
C SER A 173 -8.68 9.52 4.88
N ARG A 174 -7.76 9.26 5.82
CA ARG A 174 -7.51 7.90 6.33
C ARG A 174 -8.73 7.33 7.06
N MET A 175 -9.42 8.16 7.84
CA MET A 175 -10.66 7.81 8.51
C MET A 175 -11.72 7.39 7.50
N LEU A 176 -11.89 8.09 6.38
CA LEU A 176 -12.89 7.78 5.36
C LEU A 176 -12.67 6.46 4.64
N GLN A 177 -11.42 6.06 4.42
CA GLN A 177 -11.07 4.75 3.87
C GLN A 177 -11.59 3.59 4.75
N ASN A 178 -11.75 3.83 6.05
CA ASN A 178 -12.26 2.85 7.01
C ASN A 178 -13.80 2.75 7.04
N TYR A 179 -14.52 3.54 6.23
CA TYR A 179 -15.99 3.60 6.24
C TYR A 179 -16.64 3.20 4.90
N ASP A 180 -15.85 2.72 3.93
CA ASP A 180 -16.26 2.29 2.59
C ASP A 180 -17.25 3.25 1.89
N LEU A 181 -16.97 4.56 1.98
CA LEU A 181 -17.78 5.60 1.34
C LEU A 181 -17.39 5.77 -0.13
N ASP A 182 -18.42 5.87 -0.98
CA ASP A 182 -18.43 5.84 -2.44
C ASP A 182 -17.19 6.50 -3.10
N ARG A 183 -16.59 5.78 -4.06
CA ARG A 183 -15.34 6.04 -4.79
C ARG A 183 -15.20 7.50 -5.27
N GLN A 184 -16.32 8.16 -5.53
CA GLN A 184 -16.41 9.55 -5.95
C GLN A 184 -15.98 10.55 -4.85
N THR A 185 -16.24 10.24 -3.57
CA THR A 185 -15.85 11.08 -2.42
C THR A 185 -14.34 11.02 -2.17
N ILE A 186 -13.73 9.83 -2.31
CA ILE A 186 -12.27 9.64 -2.23
C ILE A 186 -11.56 10.33 -3.41
N LEU A 187 -12.14 10.27 -4.61
CA LEU A 187 -11.62 10.97 -5.80
C LEU A 187 -11.72 12.50 -5.67
N GLU A 188 -12.76 13.03 -5.03
CA GLU A 188 -12.90 14.46 -4.74
C GLU A 188 -11.90 14.93 -3.66
N GLU A 189 -11.50 14.07 -2.73
CA GLU A 189 -10.51 14.37 -1.69
C GLU A 189 -9.06 14.28 -2.17
N GLU A 190 -8.72 13.24 -2.92
CA GLU A 190 -7.45 13.14 -3.63
C GLU A 190 -7.33 14.30 -4.64
N GLY A 191 -8.42 14.71 -5.28
CA GLY A 191 -8.50 15.92 -6.10
C GLY A 191 -8.10 17.19 -5.33
N LYS A 192 -8.67 17.42 -4.14
CA LYS A 192 -8.33 18.57 -3.28
C LYS A 192 -6.87 18.54 -2.79
N ARG A 193 -6.33 17.35 -2.48
CA ARG A 193 -4.93 17.18 -2.09
C ARG A 193 -3.97 17.49 -3.24
N ILE A 194 -4.31 17.01 -4.44
CA ILE A 194 -3.59 17.32 -5.67
C ILE A 194 -3.67 18.83 -5.95
N GLU A 195 -4.82 19.49 -5.75
CA GLU A 195 -4.98 20.94 -5.91
C GLU A 195 -4.12 21.76 -4.92
N GLU A 196 -4.12 21.42 -3.61
CA GLU A 196 -3.27 22.09 -2.61
C GLU A 196 -1.77 21.91 -2.92
N MET A 197 -1.36 20.72 -3.37
CA MET A 197 0.03 20.45 -3.78
C MET A 197 0.39 21.15 -5.09
N THR A 198 -0.54 21.21 -6.04
CA THR A 198 -0.36 21.89 -7.34
C THR A 198 -0.08 23.36 -7.09
N SER A 199 -0.80 24.03 -6.19
CA SER A 199 -0.57 25.45 -5.87
C SER A 199 0.86 25.74 -5.37
N LYS A 200 1.39 24.95 -4.42
CA LYS A 200 2.78 25.10 -3.92
C LYS A 200 3.81 24.78 -5.00
N THR A 201 3.53 23.76 -5.81
CA THR A 201 4.42 23.29 -6.87
C THR A 201 4.48 24.27 -8.04
N THR A 202 3.37 24.94 -8.37
CA THR A 202 3.33 26.01 -9.37
C THR A 202 4.25 27.17 -8.99
N THR A 203 4.21 27.62 -7.72
CA THR A 203 5.13 28.67 -7.24
C THR A 203 6.59 28.25 -7.35
N PHE A 204 6.91 26.98 -7.05
CA PHE A 204 8.26 26.43 -7.22
C PHE A 204 8.69 26.44 -8.71
N PHE A 205 7.83 25.98 -9.62
CA PHE A 205 8.11 25.98 -11.06
C PHE A 205 8.30 27.38 -11.63
N GLU A 206 7.51 28.37 -11.19
CA GLU A 206 7.66 29.77 -11.59
C GLU A 206 8.98 30.35 -11.08
N THR A 207 9.31 30.11 -9.81
CA THR A 207 10.54 30.58 -9.17
C THR A 207 11.78 30.07 -9.88
N PHE A 208 11.79 28.79 -10.24
CA PHE A 208 12.94 28.13 -10.89
C PHE A 208 12.82 28.05 -12.41
N ARG A 209 11.80 28.69 -13.01
CA ARG A 209 11.53 28.75 -14.45
C ARG A 209 11.47 27.38 -15.15
N ILE A 210 10.92 26.38 -14.46
CA ILE A 210 10.77 25.02 -14.98
C ILE A 210 9.56 24.99 -15.91
N LYS A 211 9.80 25.03 -17.23
CA LYS A 211 8.73 25.09 -18.26
C LYS A 211 8.46 23.75 -18.94
N ASP A 212 9.40 22.81 -18.88
CA ASP A 212 9.25 21.52 -19.54
C ASP A 212 8.17 20.69 -18.85
N LYS A 213 7.11 20.37 -19.58
CA LYS A 213 5.95 19.63 -19.05
C LYS A 213 6.30 18.21 -18.59
N ALA A 214 7.30 17.58 -19.22
CA ALA A 214 7.73 16.23 -18.85
C ALA A 214 8.51 16.27 -17.52
N ILE A 215 9.37 17.27 -17.33
CA ILE A 215 10.05 17.51 -16.04
C ILE A 215 9.03 17.83 -14.96
N GLN A 216 8.06 18.71 -15.22
CA GLN A 216 6.99 19.05 -14.27
C GLN A 216 6.18 17.83 -13.85
N PHE A 217 5.78 16.99 -14.81
CA PHE A 217 5.03 15.77 -14.53
C PHE A 217 5.83 14.79 -13.67
N ARG A 218 7.10 14.53 -14.01
CA ARG A 218 7.98 13.65 -13.22
C ARG A 218 8.19 14.19 -11.81
N PHE A 219 8.39 15.50 -11.68
CA PHE A 219 8.54 16.16 -10.38
C PHE A 219 7.29 15.97 -9.50
N LEU A 220 6.10 16.17 -10.06
CA LEU A 220 4.84 15.95 -9.34
C LEU A 220 4.67 14.48 -8.92
N SER A 221 4.99 13.54 -9.81
CA SER A 221 5.00 12.11 -9.51
C SER A 221 5.97 11.78 -8.37
N ASN A 222 7.15 12.40 -8.36
CA ASN A 222 8.15 12.21 -7.31
C ASN A 222 7.71 12.82 -5.98
N ILE A 223 7.10 14.00 -5.95
CA ILE A 223 6.57 14.59 -4.70
C ILE A 223 5.45 13.73 -4.10
N LEU A 224 4.58 13.14 -4.94
CA LEU A 224 3.49 12.29 -4.45
C LEU A 224 4.01 10.97 -3.85
N THR A 225 5.17 10.49 -4.29
CA THR A 225 5.73 9.20 -3.88
C THR A 225 6.83 9.32 -2.81
N LEU A 226 7.54 10.45 -2.76
CA LEU A 226 8.66 10.71 -1.86
C LEU A 226 8.30 11.81 -0.86
N ASP A 227 7.81 11.40 0.32
CA ASP A 227 7.32 12.32 1.36
C ASP A 227 8.46 13.03 2.12
N TYR A 228 8.42 14.37 2.13
CA TYR A 228 9.37 15.23 2.83
C TYR A 228 9.48 14.93 4.33
N GLU A 229 8.39 14.49 4.99
CA GLU A 229 8.41 14.23 6.44
C GLU A 229 9.45 13.16 6.83
N LYS A 230 9.81 12.23 5.92
CA LYS A 230 10.85 11.22 6.18
C LYS A 230 12.26 11.78 6.27
N VAL A 231 12.52 12.90 5.60
CA VAL A 231 13.86 13.52 5.58
C VAL A 231 13.91 14.79 6.41
N LYS A 232 12.79 15.30 6.92
CA LYS A 232 12.68 16.57 7.66
C LYS A 232 13.62 16.69 8.87
N SER A 233 13.88 15.58 9.56
CA SER A 233 14.82 15.55 10.70
C SER A 233 16.27 15.83 10.29
N LEU A 234 16.67 15.37 9.10
CA LEU A 234 18.01 15.50 8.54
C LEU A 234 18.12 16.68 7.55
N LEU A 235 17.01 17.07 6.94
CA LEU A 235 16.89 18.09 5.91
C LEU A 235 15.78 19.08 6.28
N LYS A 236 16.16 20.09 7.09
CA LYS A 236 15.22 21.06 7.68
C LYS A 236 14.56 22.02 6.66
N ASP A 237 15.07 22.06 5.44
CA ASP A 237 14.57 22.93 4.37
C ASP A 237 13.86 22.10 3.29
N GLU A 238 12.54 22.23 3.23
CA GLU A 238 11.67 21.59 2.22
C GLU A 238 12.06 21.99 0.79
N GLN A 239 12.59 23.21 0.59
CA GLN A 239 13.03 23.66 -0.73
C GLN A 239 14.28 22.90 -1.20
N VAL A 240 15.16 22.49 -0.28
CA VAL A 240 16.32 21.65 -0.63
C VAL A 240 15.86 20.26 -1.04
N PHE A 241 14.83 19.71 -0.39
CA PHE A 241 14.22 18.44 -0.79
C PHE A 241 13.62 18.52 -2.19
N GLN A 242 12.85 19.58 -2.46
CA GLN A 242 12.30 19.84 -3.80
C GLN A 242 13.41 19.93 -4.86
N LYS A 243 14.54 20.59 -4.58
CA LYS A 243 15.68 20.63 -5.51
C LYS A 243 16.27 19.23 -5.79
N ILE A 244 16.34 18.34 -4.79
CA ILE A 244 16.79 16.96 -4.99
C ILE A 244 15.82 16.21 -5.92
N LEU A 245 14.52 16.36 -5.72
CA LEU A 245 13.51 15.75 -6.59
C LEU A 245 13.54 16.33 -8.01
N LEU A 246 13.84 17.62 -8.14
CA LEU A 246 14.05 18.27 -9.43
C LEU A 246 15.25 17.67 -10.16
N PHE A 247 16.37 17.43 -9.48
CA PHE A 247 17.54 16.79 -10.07
C PHE A 247 17.20 15.42 -10.68
N LEU A 248 16.49 14.55 -9.95
CA LEU A 248 16.00 13.26 -10.48
C LEU A 248 15.05 13.43 -11.67
N SER A 249 14.27 14.51 -11.69
CA SER A 249 13.28 14.78 -12.75
C SER A 249 13.92 15.32 -14.04
N ILE A 250 15.03 16.05 -13.92
CA ILE A 250 15.85 16.53 -15.05
C ILE A 250 16.71 15.40 -15.60
N ASN A 251 17.43 14.69 -14.73
CA ASN A 251 18.32 13.59 -15.10
C ASN A 251 17.55 12.29 -15.32
N HIS A 252 16.56 12.31 -16.22
CA HIS A 252 15.80 11.13 -16.63
C HIS A 252 16.18 10.73 -18.07
N PRO A 253 16.21 9.44 -18.45
CA PRO A 253 16.65 9.02 -19.79
C PRO A 253 15.93 9.70 -20.96
N ASP A 254 14.63 10.01 -20.81
CA ASP A 254 13.83 10.77 -21.81
C ASP A 254 14.30 12.21 -22.05
N GLN A 255 15.20 12.74 -21.22
CA GLN A 255 15.75 14.09 -21.37
C GLN A 255 17.09 14.10 -22.09
N TYR A 256 17.65 12.93 -22.44
CA TYR A 256 18.92 12.86 -23.15
C TYR A 256 18.90 13.73 -24.43
N PRO A 257 19.96 14.52 -24.70
CA PRO A 257 21.21 14.65 -23.93
C PRO A 257 21.21 15.77 -22.88
N ASN A 258 20.06 16.36 -22.56
CA ASN A 258 19.92 17.55 -21.71
C ASN A 258 20.01 17.26 -20.20
N GLY A 259 20.72 16.19 -19.81
CA GLY A 259 21.07 15.95 -18.41
C GLY A 259 21.95 17.06 -17.84
N ILE A 260 22.02 17.15 -16.52
CA ILE A 260 22.82 18.14 -15.81
C ILE A 260 23.69 17.46 -14.75
N SER A 261 24.98 17.78 -14.73
CA SER A 261 25.92 17.28 -13.73
C SER A 261 25.49 17.73 -12.32
N SER A 262 25.84 16.95 -11.29
CA SER A 262 25.52 17.35 -9.91
C SER A 262 26.24 18.64 -9.50
N GLU A 263 27.39 18.92 -10.12
CA GLU A 263 28.14 20.16 -9.91
C GLU A 263 27.44 21.38 -10.51
N ASP A 264 26.99 21.30 -11.77
CA ASP A 264 26.33 22.42 -12.43
C ASP A 264 24.94 22.66 -11.85
N PHE A 265 24.23 21.58 -11.49
CA PHE A 265 22.95 21.69 -10.78
C PHE A 265 23.14 22.36 -9.41
N ALA A 266 24.17 21.97 -8.65
CA ALA A 266 24.48 22.57 -7.36
C ALA A 266 24.71 24.08 -7.47
N LYS A 267 25.45 24.52 -8.50
CA LYS A 267 25.70 25.94 -8.79
C LYS A 267 24.41 26.66 -9.21
N LEU A 268 23.67 26.09 -10.16
CA LEU A 268 22.47 26.71 -10.74
C LEU A 268 21.34 26.91 -9.72
N TYR A 269 21.11 25.91 -8.86
CA TYR A 269 20.02 25.91 -7.88
C TYR A 269 20.47 26.27 -6.45
N LYS A 270 21.74 26.65 -6.28
CA LYS A 270 22.33 27.05 -5.00
C LYS A 270 22.07 26.02 -3.90
N ILE A 271 22.45 24.77 -4.16
CA ILE A 271 22.41 23.65 -3.21
C ILE A 271 23.83 23.11 -3.02
N LYS A 272 24.18 22.66 -1.82
CA LYS A 272 25.49 22.04 -1.58
C LYS A 272 25.58 20.73 -2.36
N ARG A 273 26.60 20.57 -3.20
CA ARG A 273 26.84 19.35 -3.98
C ARG A 273 26.90 18.10 -3.10
N THR A 274 27.61 18.16 -1.97
CA THR A 274 27.70 17.02 -1.03
C THR A 274 26.33 16.61 -0.48
N THR A 275 25.44 17.57 -0.22
CA THR A 275 24.06 17.29 0.19
C THR A 275 23.27 16.65 -0.94
N LEU A 276 23.37 17.18 -2.16
CA LEU A 276 22.71 16.61 -3.34
C LEU A 276 23.16 15.17 -3.59
N ASP A 277 24.46 14.93 -3.70
CA ASP A 277 25.04 13.63 -4.01
C ASP A 277 24.67 12.57 -2.95
N TYR A 278 24.71 12.94 -1.66
CA TYR A 278 24.30 12.06 -0.56
C TYR A 278 22.84 11.63 -0.69
N TYR A 279 21.90 12.57 -0.79
CA TYR A 279 20.48 12.23 -0.85
C TYR A 279 20.11 11.51 -2.15
N ILE A 280 20.76 11.82 -3.27
CA ILE A 280 20.55 11.08 -4.52
C ILE A 280 21.01 9.63 -4.37
N ALA A 281 22.16 9.37 -3.75
CA ALA A 281 22.62 8.00 -3.50
C ALA A 281 21.64 7.23 -2.60
N GLU A 282 21.26 7.83 -1.48
CA GLU A 282 20.38 7.21 -0.48
C GLU A 282 18.95 6.97 -1.00
N ILE A 283 18.41 7.89 -1.81
CA ILE A 283 17.12 7.71 -2.50
C ILE A 283 17.24 6.63 -3.58
N SER A 284 18.31 6.65 -4.38
CA SER A 284 18.47 5.71 -5.49
C SER A 284 18.66 4.26 -5.02
N GLU A 285 19.35 4.07 -3.90
CA GLU A 285 19.60 2.76 -3.29
C GLU A 285 18.42 2.23 -2.47
N GLY A 286 17.35 3.02 -2.32
CA GLY A 286 16.17 2.63 -1.57
C GLY A 286 16.36 2.59 -0.05
N LYS A 287 17.36 3.33 0.48
CA LYS A 287 17.65 3.38 1.92
C LYS A 287 16.67 4.28 2.68
N ILE A 288 16.27 5.40 2.09
CA ILE A 288 15.31 6.35 2.69
C ILE A 288 13.86 5.98 2.34
N TYR A 289 13.64 5.52 1.11
CA TYR A 289 12.32 5.16 0.59
C TYR A 289 12.37 3.74 0.04
N PRO A 290 11.28 2.95 0.14
CA PRO A 290 11.21 1.59 -0.40
C PRO A 290 11.26 1.54 -1.94
N LEU A 291 11.48 2.68 -2.59
CA LEU A 291 11.50 2.88 -4.03
C LEU A 291 12.95 3.03 -4.49
N ARG A 292 13.35 2.29 -5.54
CA ARG A 292 14.71 2.31 -6.11
C ARG A 292 14.76 3.14 -7.39
N PHE A 293 15.91 3.74 -7.68
CA PHE A 293 16.21 4.33 -8.99
C PHE A 293 17.40 3.61 -9.64
N PHE A 294 17.22 3.14 -10.88
CA PHE A 294 18.28 2.61 -11.72
C PHE A 294 19.08 3.75 -12.34
N LYS A 295 20.38 3.52 -12.58
CA LYS A 295 21.34 4.55 -13.04
C LYS A 295 21.90 4.15 -14.41
N LEU A 296 21.98 5.10 -15.34
CA LEU A 296 22.67 4.97 -16.63
C LEU A 296 23.69 6.08 -16.77
N LYS A 297 24.93 5.74 -17.14
CA LYS A 297 26.03 6.71 -17.26
C LYS A 297 26.16 7.21 -18.69
N GLN A 298 26.11 8.52 -18.91
CA GLN A 298 26.43 9.13 -20.19
C GLN A 298 27.94 9.04 -20.48
N PRO A 299 28.37 8.98 -21.75
CA PRO A 299 29.80 9.03 -22.10
C PRO A 299 30.56 10.24 -21.54
N SER A 300 29.91 11.40 -21.39
CA SER A 300 30.48 12.60 -20.77
C SER A 300 30.53 12.58 -19.24
N GLY A 301 29.92 11.58 -18.60
CA GLY A 301 30.01 11.33 -17.15
C GLY A 301 28.74 11.63 -16.34
N GLU A 302 27.73 12.27 -16.92
CA GLU A 302 26.44 12.53 -16.27
C GLU A 302 25.66 11.23 -16.04
N LEU A 303 24.86 11.19 -14.97
CA LEU A 303 24.04 10.03 -14.61
C LEU A 303 22.56 10.33 -14.86
N TYR A 304 21.88 9.41 -15.54
CA TYR A 304 20.43 9.40 -15.69
C TYR A 304 19.80 8.38 -14.73
N TYR A 305 18.63 8.69 -14.23
CA TYR A 305 17.91 7.94 -13.22
C TYR A 305 16.50 7.61 -13.69
N PHE A 306 16.07 6.37 -13.50
CA PHE A 306 14.69 5.97 -13.74
C PHE A 306 14.19 5.03 -12.66
N GLN A 307 12.91 5.19 -12.29
CA GLN A 307 12.30 4.57 -11.12
C GLN A 307 11.98 3.08 -11.34
N SER A 308 12.19 2.26 -10.31
CA SER A 308 11.74 0.86 -10.28
C SER A 308 10.21 0.77 -10.36
N ASP A 309 9.70 -0.16 -11.16
CA ASP A 309 8.26 -0.29 -11.47
C ASP A 309 7.65 0.95 -12.17
N GLY A 310 8.48 1.92 -12.58
CA GLY A 310 8.09 3.04 -13.44
C GLY A 310 7.92 2.63 -14.90
N LYS A 311 7.43 3.56 -15.75
CA LYS A 311 7.09 3.27 -17.16
C LYS A 311 8.26 2.68 -17.95
N ILE A 312 9.43 3.34 -17.93
CA ILE A 312 10.62 2.88 -18.67
C ILE A 312 11.05 1.50 -18.18
N GLU A 313 11.10 1.28 -16.87
CA GLU A 313 11.53 0.01 -16.28
C GLU A 313 10.58 -1.13 -16.65
N ARG A 314 9.26 -0.92 -16.58
CA ARG A 314 8.26 -1.93 -16.99
C ARG A 314 8.41 -2.32 -18.46
N MET A 315 8.66 -1.35 -19.33
CA MET A 315 8.86 -1.62 -20.75
C MET A 315 10.20 -2.33 -21.01
N LEU A 316 11.28 -1.90 -20.35
CA LEU A 316 12.58 -2.56 -20.43
C LEU A 316 12.48 -4.01 -19.91
N ARG A 317 11.82 -4.22 -18.76
CA ARG A 317 11.51 -5.54 -18.19
C ARG A 317 10.82 -6.44 -19.21
N ALA A 318 9.73 -5.97 -19.83
CA ALA A 318 9.00 -6.76 -20.82
C ALA A 318 9.86 -7.11 -22.04
N MET A 319 10.71 -6.19 -22.50
CA MET A 319 11.65 -6.46 -23.59
C MET A 319 12.70 -7.49 -23.18
N THR A 320 13.25 -7.39 -21.97
CA THR A 320 14.19 -8.36 -21.42
C THR A 320 13.53 -9.74 -21.31
N GLU A 321 12.38 -9.86 -20.63
CA GLU A 321 11.61 -11.11 -20.46
C GLU A 321 11.26 -11.79 -21.79
N ASN A 322 10.81 -11.02 -22.79
CA ASN A 322 10.47 -11.56 -24.11
C ASN A 322 11.70 -12.11 -24.85
N ASN A 323 12.84 -11.40 -24.80
CA ASN A 323 14.08 -11.90 -25.38
C ASN A 323 14.56 -13.16 -24.64
N MET A 324 14.48 -13.17 -23.30
CA MET A 324 14.84 -14.35 -22.49
C MET A 324 14.00 -15.57 -22.83
N THR A 325 12.70 -15.39 -22.99
CA THR A 325 11.78 -16.46 -23.39
C THR A 325 12.14 -17.01 -24.78
N LYS A 326 12.37 -16.12 -25.76
CA LYS A 326 12.79 -16.52 -27.12
C LYS A 326 14.05 -17.37 -27.08
N ILE A 327 15.06 -16.96 -26.33
CA ILE A 327 16.35 -17.67 -26.23
C ILE A 327 16.18 -19.05 -25.63
N PHE A 328 15.44 -19.17 -24.52
CA PHE A 328 15.15 -20.45 -23.91
C PHE A 328 14.52 -21.46 -24.89
N TYR A 329 13.51 -21.01 -25.65
CA TYR A 329 12.86 -21.86 -26.65
C TYR A 329 13.80 -22.28 -27.78
N LEU A 330 14.63 -21.37 -28.30
CA LEU A 330 15.59 -21.68 -29.35
C LEU A 330 16.65 -22.67 -28.85
N ASN A 331 17.21 -22.46 -27.66
CA ASN A 331 18.18 -23.39 -27.07
C ASN A 331 17.58 -24.80 -26.90
N LYS A 332 16.33 -24.89 -26.42
CA LYS A 332 15.64 -26.18 -26.27
C LYS A 332 15.35 -26.85 -27.62
N LEU A 333 15.02 -26.07 -28.65
CA LEU A 333 14.73 -26.58 -29.99
C LEU A 333 15.99 -27.14 -30.69
N PHE A 334 17.11 -26.43 -30.61
CA PHE A 334 18.35 -26.77 -31.32
C PHE A 334 19.32 -27.65 -30.53
N SER A 335 19.14 -27.82 -29.22
CA SER A 335 19.92 -28.75 -28.38
C SER A 335 19.92 -30.22 -28.86
N LYS A 336 19.00 -30.61 -29.75
CA LYS A 336 18.91 -31.97 -30.33
C LYS A 336 19.40 -32.07 -31.78
N SER A 337 19.63 -30.94 -32.45
CA SER A 337 19.95 -30.88 -33.88
C SER A 337 21.25 -30.12 -34.10
N ALA A 338 22.34 -30.90 -34.13
CA ALA A 338 23.72 -30.53 -34.46
C ALA A 338 24.57 -29.91 -33.30
N PRO A 339 25.75 -30.48 -33.00
CA PRO A 339 26.68 -29.97 -31.98
C PRO A 339 27.37 -28.63 -32.33
N SER A 340 27.03 -28.00 -33.45
CA SER A 340 27.77 -26.86 -34.02
C SER A 340 26.98 -25.57 -34.14
N ILE A 341 25.72 -25.52 -33.69
CA ILE A 341 25.03 -24.24 -33.50
C ILE A 341 25.48 -23.71 -32.15
N SER A 342 26.37 -22.71 -32.17
CA SER A 342 26.92 -22.11 -30.96
C SER A 342 25.81 -21.73 -30.00
N VAL A 343 26.00 -22.10 -28.74
CA VAL A 343 25.39 -21.45 -27.57
C VAL A 343 25.28 -19.95 -27.89
N MET A 344 24.07 -19.38 -27.90
CA MET A 344 23.93 -17.95 -28.15
C MET A 344 24.78 -17.20 -27.11
N ASP A 345 25.79 -16.50 -27.59
CA ASP A 345 26.75 -15.75 -26.78
C ASP A 345 26.01 -14.68 -25.96
N ILE A 346 26.36 -14.55 -24.69
CA ILE A 346 25.76 -13.59 -23.75
C ILE A 346 25.89 -12.17 -24.31
N GLU A 347 27.00 -11.87 -24.98
CA GLU A 347 27.19 -10.60 -25.67
C GLU A 347 26.13 -10.35 -26.75
N SER A 348 25.74 -11.39 -27.50
CA SER A 348 24.68 -11.28 -28.52
C SER A 348 23.31 -10.98 -27.89
N ILE A 349 23.03 -11.56 -26.72
CA ILE A 349 21.78 -11.35 -25.97
C ILE A 349 21.69 -9.91 -25.47
N ILE A 350 22.77 -9.43 -24.85
CA ILE A 350 22.90 -8.06 -24.36
C ILE A 350 22.76 -7.09 -25.54
N ASP A 351 23.40 -7.39 -26.68
CA ASP A 351 23.31 -6.59 -27.89
C ASP A 351 21.89 -6.51 -28.44
N ASP A 352 21.17 -7.63 -28.52
CA ASP A 352 19.79 -7.68 -29.00
C ASP A 352 18.84 -6.87 -28.11
N ILE A 353 18.98 -7.00 -26.79
CA ILE A 353 18.17 -6.22 -25.83
C ILE A 353 18.52 -4.74 -25.92
N ALA A 354 19.82 -4.40 -25.96
CA ALA A 354 20.27 -3.02 -26.05
C ALA A 354 19.82 -2.36 -27.37
N ASN A 355 19.92 -3.06 -28.49
CA ASN A 355 19.46 -2.60 -29.80
C ASN A 355 17.97 -2.28 -29.79
N LYS A 356 17.13 -3.24 -29.40
CA LYS A 356 15.67 -3.06 -29.33
C LYS A 356 15.29 -1.96 -28.34
N SER A 357 15.95 -1.91 -27.20
CA SER A 357 15.70 -0.87 -26.20
C SER A 357 16.07 0.52 -26.74
N CYS A 358 17.15 0.66 -27.52
CA CYS A 358 17.51 1.92 -28.17
C CYS A 358 16.64 2.29 -29.38
N GLU A 359 15.84 1.35 -29.91
CA GLU A 359 14.86 1.65 -30.96
C GLU A 359 13.59 2.32 -30.38
N PHE A 360 13.19 1.94 -29.16
CA PHE A 360 11.87 2.29 -28.61
C PHE A 360 11.87 3.01 -27.25
N LEU A 361 12.94 2.89 -26.46
CA LEU A 361 12.98 3.32 -25.05
C LEU A 361 14.09 4.32 -24.73
N PHE A 362 15.29 4.10 -25.24
CA PHE A 362 16.47 4.90 -24.93
C PHE A 362 17.02 5.56 -26.19
N ASN A 363 17.70 6.68 -26.04
CA ASN A 363 18.48 7.24 -27.14
C ASN A 363 19.59 6.27 -27.56
N LYS A 364 19.91 6.19 -28.86
CA LYS A 364 20.97 5.32 -29.41
C LYS A 364 22.34 5.57 -28.79
N ASP A 365 22.62 6.81 -28.38
CA ASP A 365 23.90 7.18 -27.75
C ASP A 365 24.08 6.58 -26.35
N LEU A 366 22.99 6.13 -25.71
CA LEU A 366 23.02 5.42 -24.43
C LEU A 366 23.25 3.92 -24.58
N LYS A 367 23.42 3.40 -25.81
CA LYS A 367 23.54 1.96 -26.07
C LYS A 367 24.69 1.32 -25.30
N ALA A 368 25.87 1.95 -25.28
CA ALA A 368 27.03 1.42 -24.55
C ALA A 368 26.74 1.29 -23.05
N SER A 369 26.20 2.36 -22.46
CA SER A 369 25.78 2.41 -21.05
C SER A 369 24.71 1.39 -20.71
N LEU A 370 23.80 1.14 -21.66
CA LEU A 370 22.76 0.14 -21.51
C LEU A 370 23.33 -1.28 -21.55
N LYS A 371 24.31 -1.56 -22.43
CA LYS A 371 25.02 -2.85 -22.44
C LYS A 371 25.73 -3.12 -21.12
N GLU A 372 26.36 -2.12 -20.52
CA GLU A 372 26.98 -2.23 -19.18
C GLU A 372 25.94 -2.47 -18.08
N PHE A 373 24.75 -1.87 -18.19
CA PHE A 373 23.68 -1.97 -17.20
C PHE A 373 22.90 -3.29 -17.24
N LEU A 374 22.69 -3.85 -18.43
CA LEU A 374 21.80 -4.99 -18.65
C LEU A 374 22.15 -6.25 -17.85
N PRO A 375 23.42 -6.66 -17.69
CA PRO A 375 23.77 -7.83 -16.88
C PRO A 375 23.25 -7.75 -15.44
N GLU A 376 23.52 -6.63 -14.77
CA GLU A 376 23.07 -6.39 -13.39
C GLU A 376 21.54 -6.31 -13.29
N TYR A 377 20.90 -5.75 -14.32
CA TYR A 377 19.45 -5.68 -14.39
C TYR A 377 18.80 -7.06 -14.57
N ILE A 378 19.37 -7.92 -15.41
CA ILE A 378 18.93 -9.29 -15.64
C ILE A 378 19.07 -10.11 -14.34
N ARG A 379 20.19 -9.96 -13.61
CA ARG A 379 20.39 -10.57 -12.28
C ARG A 379 19.33 -10.09 -11.28
N TYR A 380 19.04 -8.79 -11.27
CA TYR A 380 17.96 -8.22 -10.44
C TYR A 380 16.60 -8.83 -10.77
N LEU A 381 16.28 -9.05 -12.05
CA LEU A 381 15.04 -9.68 -12.48
C LEU A 381 14.96 -11.16 -12.07
N ALA A 382 16.03 -11.93 -12.30
CA ALA A 382 16.14 -13.33 -11.89
C ALA A 382 15.86 -13.47 -10.38
N TYR A 383 16.55 -12.69 -9.56
CA TYR A 383 16.32 -12.65 -8.11
C TYR A 383 14.88 -12.27 -7.74
N LYS A 384 14.32 -11.23 -8.37
CA LYS A 384 12.93 -10.79 -8.12
C LYS A 384 11.89 -11.84 -8.51
N ILE A 385 12.19 -12.71 -9.47
CA ILE A 385 11.29 -13.75 -9.96
C ILE A 385 11.42 -15.03 -9.11
N GLU A 386 12.64 -15.44 -8.76
CA GLU A 386 12.88 -16.58 -7.85
C GLU A 386 12.30 -16.33 -6.44
N THR A 387 12.24 -15.07 -6.01
CA THR A 387 11.66 -14.67 -4.73
C THR A 387 10.13 -14.53 -4.75
N LYS A 388 9.49 -14.45 -5.93
CA LYS A 388 8.02 -14.40 -6.08
C LYS A 388 7.43 -15.81 -6.02
N ARG A 389 6.98 -16.20 -4.81
CA ARG A 389 6.52 -17.55 -4.45
C ARG A 389 5.11 -18.00 -4.91
N LYS A 390 4.48 -17.36 -5.89
CA LYS A 390 3.21 -17.90 -6.44
C LYS A 390 3.51 -18.69 -7.70
N LEU A 391 3.74 -19.99 -7.55
CA LEU A 391 3.78 -20.96 -8.65
C LEU A 391 2.43 -21.69 -8.71
N LYS A 392 1.41 -21.01 -9.23
CA LYS A 392 0.06 -21.60 -9.33
C LYS A 392 -0.21 -22.17 -10.72
N GLU A 393 0.37 -21.57 -11.77
CA GLU A 393 0.09 -21.92 -13.16
C GLU A 393 1.32 -22.46 -13.92
N SER A 394 1.10 -23.05 -15.10
CA SER A 394 2.17 -23.58 -15.96
C SER A 394 3.12 -22.49 -16.48
N TYR A 395 2.63 -21.26 -16.61
CA TYR A 395 3.41 -20.08 -17.01
C TYR A 395 4.40 -19.65 -15.93
N ASP A 396 3.98 -19.63 -14.64
CA ASP A 396 4.87 -19.29 -13.52
C ASP A 396 6.05 -20.28 -13.40
N LYS A 397 5.81 -21.56 -13.67
CA LYS A 397 6.85 -22.62 -13.68
C LYS A 397 7.81 -22.47 -14.85
N LEU A 398 7.29 -22.11 -16.04
CA LEU A 398 8.10 -21.84 -17.23
C LEU A 398 8.98 -20.60 -17.02
N GLU A 399 8.42 -19.53 -16.46
CA GLU A 399 9.12 -18.28 -16.15
C GLU A 399 10.28 -18.55 -15.16
N VAL A 400 10.03 -19.24 -14.04
CA VAL A 400 11.09 -19.64 -13.10
C VAL A 400 12.17 -20.50 -13.77
N THR A 401 11.78 -21.45 -14.62
CA THR A 401 12.74 -22.30 -15.36
C THR A 401 13.60 -21.48 -16.34
N ILE A 402 13.01 -20.49 -17.02
CA ILE A 402 13.73 -19.59 -17.93
C ILE A 402 14.78 -18.80 -17.16
N TRP A 403 14.39 -18.20 -16.03
CA TRP A 403 15.27 -17.35 -15.23
C TRP A 403 16.35 -18.12 -14.47
N GLN A 404 16.08 -19.35 -14.01
CA GLN A 404 17.07 -20.24 -13.39
C GLN A 404 18.14 -20.67 -14.40
N ASN A 405 17.75 -21.23 -15.56
CA ASN A 405 18.72 -21.64 -16.59
C ASN A 405 19.55 -20.46 -17.10
N LEU A 406 18.97 -19.25 -17.13
CA LEU A 406 19.70 -18.04 -17.54
C LEU A 406 20.62 -17.51 -16.44
N SER A 407 20.24 -17.60 -15.16
CA SER A 407 21.16 -17.32 -14.06
C SER A 407 22.44 -18.16 -14.20
N ASP A 408 22.29 -19.44 -14.53
CA ASP A 408 23.42 -20.35 -14.77
C ASP A 408 24.25 -19.95 -16.01
N ILE A 409 23.62 -19.39 -17.05
CA ILE A 409 24.32 -18.88 -18.25
C ILE A 409 25.08 -17.57 -17.93
N PHE A 410 24.45 -16.61 -17.25
CA PHE A 410 25.06 -15.32 -16.86
C PHE A 410 26.11 -15.45 -15.72
N GLN A 411 26.22 -16.62 -15.11
CA GLN A 411 27.33 -16.99 -14.22
C GLN A 411 28.60 -17.38 -14.99
N THR A 412 28.50 -17.79 -16.25
CA THR A 412 29.67 -18.36 -16.95
C THR A 412 30.65 -17.39 -17.59
N ASP A 413 30.37 -16.08 -17.73
CA ASP A 413 31.38 -15.06 -18.07
C ASP A 413 30.72 -13.66 -17.99
N ILE A 414 30.87 -12.92 -16.87
CA ILE A 414 30.78 -11.42 -16.70
C ILE A 414 31.07 -11.09 -15.21
N PRO A 415 31.92 -10.11 -14.87
CA PRO A 415 32.61 -10.06 -13.57
C PRO A 415 31.69 -9.78 -12.35
N ILE A 416 31.77 -10.67 -11.35
CA ILE A 416 32.38 -10.42 -10.02
C ILE A 416 31.81 -9.25 -9.17
N ASN A 417 30.78 -9.50 -8.35
CA ASN A 417 30.55 -8.70 -7.13
C ASN A 417 29.85 -9.52 -6.03
N LEU A 418 28.78 -10.27 -6.35
CA LEU A 418 28.10 -11.12 -5.36
C LEU A 418 28.91 -12.38 -5.00
N GLU A 419 29.58 -13.00 -5.99
CA GLU A 419 30.53 -14.08 -5.74
C GLU A 419 31.75 -13.59 -4.97
N GLU A 420 32.31 -12.43 -5.33
CA GLU A 420 33.41 -11.80 -4.59
C GLU A 420 33.02 -11.44 -3.14
N GLN A 421 31.78 -10.99 -2.92
CA GLN A 421 31.26 -10.68 -1.59
C GLN A 421 30.93 -11.95 -0.78
N PHE A 422 30.44 -13.00 -1.43
CA PHE A 422 30.20 -14.32 -0.83
C PHE A 422 31.51 -15.00 -0.45
N GLU A 423 32.42 -15.15 -1.42
CA GLU A 423 33.76 -15.71 -1.23
C GLU A 423 34.56 -14.87 -0.23
N GLY A 424 34.47 -13.54 -0.30
CA GLY A 424 35.10 -12.63 0.65
C GLY A 424 34.62 -12.84 2.09
N GLN A 425 33.31 -12.97 2.31
CA GLN A 425 32.75 -13.25 3.64
C GLN A 425 33.13 -14.64 4.15
N ILE A 426 33.08 -15.67 3.29
CA ILE A 426 33.48 -17.03 3.64
C ILE A 426 34.98 -17.08 3.97
N ASN A 427 35.83 -16.46 3.15
CA ASN A 427 37.27 -16.38 3.38
C ASN A 427 37.65 -15.59 4.66
N GLU A 428 36.87 -14.57 5.03
CA GLU A 428 37.07 -13.88 6.31
C GLU A 428 36.70 -14.79 7.49
N ILE A 429 35.59 -15.51 7.39
CA ILE A 429 35.16 -16.46 8.43
C ILE A 429 36.13 -17.64 8.54
N ASP A 430 36.62 -18.16 7.42
CA ASP A 430 37.57 -19.28 7.41
C ASP A 430 38.90 -18.91 8.07
N ARG A 431 39.43 -17.71 7.80
CA ARG A 431 40.60 -17.19 8.54
C ARG A 431 40.34 -17.05 10.04
N LYS A 432 39.13 -16.65 10.44
CA LYS A 432 38.75 -16.59 11.86
C LYS A 432 38.67 -18.00 12.46
N ILE A 433 38.08 -18.96 11.75
CA ILE A 433 37.99 -20.37 12.16
C ILE A 433 39.40 -20.96 12.34
N GLU A 434 40.34 -20.71 11.42
CA GLU A 434 41.74 -21.16 11.55
C GLU A 434 42.38 -20.66 12.85
N SER A 435 42.09 -19.40 13.23
CA SER A 435 42.62 -18.80 14.47
C SER A 435 41.85 -19.20 15.74
N GLN A 436 40.57 -19.59 15.61
CA GLN A 436 39.64 -19.86 16.70
C GLN A 436 38.78 -21.11 16.38
N PRO A 437 39.40 -22.30 16.24
CA PRO A 437 38.71 -23.49 15.72
C PRO A 437 37.65 -24.05 16.68
N ASN A 438 37.62 -23.59 17.93
CA ASN A 438 36.63 -24.00 18.93
C ASN A 438 35.44 -23.02 19.05
N ASP A 439 35.42 -21.91 18.28
CA ASP A 439 34.28 -20.98 18.29
C ASP A 439 33.16 -21.46 17.38
N LEU A 440 32.22 -22.18 17.98
CA LEU A 440 31.00 -22.70 17.35
C LEU A 440 30.18 -21.62 16.61
N ASN A 441 30.22 -20.37 17.07
CA ASN A 441 29.45 -19.28 16.47
C ASN A 441 29.97 -18.90 15.07
N LEU A 442 31.28 -19.04 14.82
CA LEU A 442 31.86 -18.81 13.49
C LEU A 442 31.35 -19.83 12.48
N TYR A 443 31.24 -21.10 12.87
CA TYR A 443 30.69 -22.15 12.02
C TYR A 443 29.19 -21.95 11.74
N PHE A 444 28.41 -21.51 12.74
CA PHE A 444 27.01 -21.15 12.49
C PHE A 444 26.86 -19.95 11.56
N GLN A 445 27.75 -18.95 11.64
CA GLN A 445 27.78 -17.83 10.69
C GLN A 445 28.11 -18.32 9.28
N LYS A 446 29.12 -19.19 9.13
CA LYS A 446 29.48 -19.82 7.86
C LYS A 446 28.30 -20.57 7.27
N ILE A 447 27.67 -21.46 8.04
CA ILE A 447 26.50 -22.23 7.61
C ILE A 447 25.32 -21.33 7.24
N ARG A 448 25.06 -20.24 7.98
CA ARG A 448 23.99 -19.30 7.64
C ARG A 448 24.23 -18.63 6.28
N ILE A 449 25.47 -18.23 6.01
CA ILE A 449 25.87 -17.66 4.72
C ILE A 449 25.72 -18.70 3.61
N LEU A 450 26.22 -19.92 3.81
CA LEU A 450 26.06 -21.00 2.84
C LEU A 450 24.59 -21.32 2.56
N ILE A 451 23.74 -21.38 3.58
CA ILE A 451 22.29 -21.58 3.41
C ILE A 451 21.65 -20.39 2.69
N TYR A 452 22.05 -19.15 2.99
CA TYR A 452 21.56 -17.94 2.32
C TYR A 452 21.90 -17.93 0.82
N PHE A 453 23.11 -18.37 0.48
CA PHE A 453 23.59 -18.54 -0.90
C PHE A 453 23.27 -19.93 -1.49
N ASN A 454 22.37 -20.70 -0.86
CA ASN A 454 21.90 -22.01 -1.32
C ASN A 454 22.99 -23.08 -1.55
N GLN A 455 24.17 -22.95 -0.92
CA GLN A 455 25.27 -23.92 -0.94
C GLN A 455 24.96 -25.12 -0.03
N TYR A 456 23.87 -25.83 -0.32
CA TYR A 456 23.34 -26.88 0.55
C TYR A 456 24.24 -28.11 0.64
N ARG A 457 24.89 -28.52 -0.46
CA ARG A 457 25.82 -29.66 -0.45
C ARG A 457 27.05 -29.39 0.40
N GLU A 458 27.61 -28.20 0.27
CA GLU A 458 28.73 -27.76 1.09
C GLU A 458 28.31 -27.62 2.56
N THR A 459 27.11 -27.08 2.82
CA THR A 459 26.53 -27.03 4.16
C THR A 459 26.42 -28.43 4.78
N LEU A 460 25.94 -29.44 4.02
CA LEU A 460 25.85 -30.81 4.51
C LEU A 460 27.22 -31.39 4.85
N LYS A 461 28.23 -31.16 3.99
CA LYS A 461 29.61 -31.57 4.24
C LYS A 461 30.17 -30.93 5.51
N GLN A 462 29.98 -29.62 5.68
CA GLN A 462 30.43 -28.90 6.87
C GLN A 462 29.71 -29.37 8.13
N LEU A 463 28.41 -29.68 8.05
CA LEU A 463 27.67 -30.27 9.16
C LEU A 463 28.21 -31.64 9.55
N ASP A 464 28.66 -32.45 8.60
CA ASP A 464 29.28 -33.75 8.87
C ASP A 464 30.65 -33.59 9.56
N GLU A 465 31.46 -32.63 9.12
CA GLU A 465 32.73 -32.28 9.79
C GLU A 465 32.49 -31.75 11.21
N LEU A 466 31.46 -30.92 11.41
CA LEU A 466 31.12 -30.37 12.73
C LEU A 466 30.62 -31.40 13.73
N LEU A 467 30.02 -32.49 13.27
CA LEU A 467 29.62 -33.61 14.13
C LEU A 467 30.84 -34.32 14.73
N GLU A 468 31.97 -34.33 14.03
CA GLU A 468 33.24 -34.87 14.55
C GLU A 468 33.92 -33.90 15.53
N ILE A 469 33.87 -32.60 15.25
CA ILE A 469 34.56 -31.56 16.04
C ILE A 469 33.80 -31.21 17.33
N PHE A 470 32.46 -31.16 17.27
CA PHE A 470 31.61 -30.74 18.39
C PHE A 470 30.49 -31.78 18.66
N PRO A 471 30.84 -32.98 19.16
CA PRO A 471 29.86 -34.06 19.39
C PRO A 471 28.75 -33.68 20.37
N GLU A 472 29.05 -32.81 21.35
CA GLU A 472 28.05 -32.31 22.32
C GLU A 472 26.91 -31.50 21.66
N SER A 473 27.10 -30.99 20.44
CA SER A 473 26.10 -30.26 19.68
C SER A 473 25.38 -31.11 18.63
N GLU A 474 25.55 -32.44 18.67
CA GLU A 474 25.01 -33.40 17.70
C GLU A 474 23.53 -33.16 17.36
N LYS A 475 22.68 -33.02 18.39
CA LYS A 475 21.24 -32.80 18.20
C LYS A 475 20.95 -31.58 17.32
N ASN A 476 21.61 -30.45 17.59
CA ASN A 476 21.40 -29.20 16.87
C ASN A 476 21.86 -29.30 15.41
N PHE A 477 23.00 -29.94 15.16
CA PHE A 477 23.50 -30.14 13.80
C PHE A 477 22.67 -31.12 13.00
N LYS A 478 22.20 -32.22 13.61
CA LYS A 478 21.29 -33.17 12.95
C LYS A 478 19.95 -32.51 12.61
N LEU A 479 19.38 -31.68 13.49
CA LEU A 479 18.18 -30.89 13.17
C LEU A 479 18.41 -29.90 12.02
N LEU A 480 19.58 -29.25 11.98
CA LEU A 480 19.95 -28.35 10.89
C LEU A 480 20.16 -29.12 9.58
N LYS A 481 20.77 -30.30 9.63
CA LYS A 481 20.94 -31.23 8.51
C LYS A 481 19.60 -31.67 7.94
N ALA A 482 18.65 -32.07 8.79
CA ALA A 482 17.28 -32.38 8.38
C ALA A 482 16.62 -31.17 7.70
N THR A 483 16.78 -29.97 8.25
CA THR A 483 16.24 -28.71 7.67
C THR A 483 16.83 -28.40 6.30
N VAL A 484 18.14 -28.62 6.10
CA VAL A 484 18.83 -28.47 4.81
C VAL A 484 18.33 -29.51 3.81
N LEU A 485 18.18 -30.78 4.22
CA LEU A 485 17.61 -31.83 3.37
C LEU A 485 16.17 -31.52 2.94
N ARG A 486 15.35 -30.91 3.82
CA ARG A 486 14.02 -30.40 3.46
C ARG A 486 14.09 -29.31 2.39
N ARG A 487 15.03 -28.36 2.51
CA ARG A 487 15.23 -27.30 1.48
C ARG A 487 15.65 -27.90 0.13
N MET A 488 16.39 -29.01 0.16
CA MET A 488 16.76 -29.82 -1.01
C MET A 488 15.64 -30.77 -1.49
N GLN A 489 14.44 -30.71 -0.92
CA GLN A 489 13.30 -31.61 -1.18
C GLN A 489 13.56 -33.11 -0.88
N ASN A 490 14.64 -33.45 -0.17
CA ASN A 490 14.89 -34.81 0.30
C ASN A 490 14.22 -35.05 1.67
N LEU A 491 12.88 -35.03 1.66
CA LEU A 491 12.07 -35.14 2.87
C LEU A 491 12.25 -36.48 3.58
N LYS A 492 12.46 -37.58 2.84
CA LYS A 492 12.64 -38.91 3.42
C LYS A 492 13.92 -38.99 4.26
N ALA A 493 15.07 -38.57 3.72
CA ALA A 493 16.32 -38.57 4.47
C ALA A 493 16.27 -37.65 5.70
N GLY A 494 15.59 -36.50 5.59
CA GLY A 494 15.35 -35.64 6.76
C GLY A 494 14.46 -36.32 7.82
N LEU A 495 13.46 -37.09 7.40
CA LEU A 495 12.58 -37.82 8.34
C LEU A 495 13.36 -38.91 9.09
N ASP A 496 14.26 -39.60 8.40
CA ASP A 496 15.09 -40.63 9.00
C ASP A 496 15.96 -40.03 10.13
N ILE A 497 16.53 -38.85 9.91
CA ILE A 497 17.26 -38.09 10.95
C ILE A 497 16.34 -37.70 12.11
N ILE A 498 15.12 -37.22 11.84
CA ILE A 498 14.17 -36.88 12.93
C ILE A 498 13.80 -38.13 13.75
N ASN A 499 13.58 -39.28 13.11
CA ASN A 499 13.28 -40.52 13.82
C ASN A 499 14.47 -41.02 14.65
N GLU A 500 15.69 -40.92 14.13
CA GLU A 500 16.92 -41.23 14.85
C GLU A 500 17.06 -40.34 16.09
N LEU A 501 16.84 -39.02 15.96
CA LEU A 501 16.90 -38.09 17.09
C LEU A 501 15.86 -38.43 18.16
N ILE A 502 14.64 -38.83 17.78
CA ILE A 502 13.60 -39.24 18.74
C ILE A 502 14.03 -40.50 19.51
N GLN A 503 14.71 -41.44 18.86
CA GLN A 503 15.23 -42.65 19.52
C GLN A 503 16.35 -42.30 20.51
N ASN A 504 17.25 -41.38 20.13
CA ASN A 504 18.39 -40.99 20.95
C ASN A 504 18.02 -40.04 22.09
N PHE A 505 16.98 -39.22 21.91
CA PHE A 505 16.49 -38.23 22.89
C PHE A 505 15.00 -38.42 23.18
N PRO A 506 14.57 -39.57 23.77
CA PRO A 506 13.16 -39.93 23.90
C PRO A 506 12.37 -39.04 24.87
N SER A 507 13.05 -38.24 25.70
CA SER A 507 12.42 -37.28 26.62
C SER A 507 12.24 -35.88 26.01
N ASP A 508 12.77 -35.63 24.81
CA ASP A 508 12.66 -34.34 24.13
C ASP A 508 11.41 -34.30 23.24
N ASN A 509 10.32 -33.83 23.83
CA ASN A 509 9.01 -33.75 23.20
C ASN A 509 8.97 -32.77 22.00
N ASP A 510 9.93 -31.85 21.87
CA ASP A 510 10.02 -30.97 20.70
C ASP A 510 10.32 -31.75 19.42
N LEU A 511 11.06 -32.86 19.52
CA LEU A 511 11.35 -33.75 18.39
C LEU A 511 10.08 -34.43 17.86
N ILE A 512 9.12 -34.72 18.73
CA ILE A 512 7.80 -35.24 18.34
C ILE A 512 7.03 -34.16 17.55
N CYS A 513 7.12 -32.89 17.97
CA CYS A 513 6.54 -31.78 17.22
C CYS A 513 7.20 -31.63 15.83
N TYR A 514 8.52 -31.75 15.73
CA TYR A 514 9.22 -31.75 14.44
C TYR A 514 8.77 -32.90 13.54
N LYS A 515 8.53 -34.09 14.09
CA LYS A 515 7.99 -35.24 13.33
C LYS A 515 6.59 -34.95 12.79
N ALA A 516 5.73 -34.29 13.56
CA ALA A 516 4.41 -33.87 13.10
C ALA A 516 4.50 -32.89 11.90
N TYR A 517 5.36 -31.88 11.98
CA TYR A 517 5.66 -31.00 10.85
C TYR A 517 6.26 -31.75 9.66
N TRP A 518 7.05 -32.80 9.90
CA TRP A 518 7.60 -33.61 8.82
C TRP A 518 6.54 -34.42 8.08
N MET A 519 5.54 -34.94 8.79
CA MET A 519 4.37 -35.56 8.17
C MET A 519 3.54 -34.54 7.37
N GLN A 520 3.45 -33.29 7.85
CA GLN A 520 2.86 -32.19 7.07
C GLN A 520 3.64 -31.92 5.77
N TYR A 521 4.98 -31.85 5.80
CA TYR A 521 5.78 -31.67 4.58
C TYR A 521 5.64 -32.83 3.59
N LEU A 522 5.39 -34.04 4.09
CA LEU A 522 5.10 -35.23 3.28
C LEU A 522 3.63 -35.33 2.83
N ASP A 523 2.82 -34.30 3.10
CA ASP A 523 1.40 -34.22 2.78
C ASP A 523 0.55 -35.36 3.40
N ASN A 524 1.01 -35.92 4.52
CA ASN A 524 0.32 -36.99 5.26
C ASN A 524 -0.47 -36.38 6.43
N LYS A 525 -1.70 -35.95 6.13
CA LYS A 525 -2.59 -35.27 7.08
C LYS A 525 -2.91 -36.12 8.29
N GLU A 526 -3.33 -37.36 8.09
CA GLU A 526 -3.81 -38.24 9.16
C GLU A 526 -2.72 -38.44 10.22
N LYS A 527 -1.50 -38.77 9.78
CA LYS A 527 -0.38 -39.04 10.67
C LYS A 527 0.17 -37.78 11.33
N ALA A 528 0.17 -36.64 10.63
CA ALA A 528 0.55 -35.36 11.22
C ALA A 528 -0.39 -34.99 12.39
N ILE A 529 -1.70 -35.15 12.18
CA ILE A 529 -2.74 -34.82 13.16
C ILE A 529 -2.71 -35.79 14.34
N GLU A 530 -2.53 -37.09 14.10
CA GLU A 530 -2.39 -38.10 15.16
C GLU A 530 -1.23 -37.76 16.10
N ILE A 531 -0.03 -37.54 15.53
CA ILE A 531 1.19 -37.28 16.31
C ILE A 531 1.05 -36.00 17.15
N ILE A 532 0.60 -34.90 16.55
CA ILE A 532 0.48 -33.63 17.29
C ILE A 532 -0.65 -33.67 18.32
N GLN A 533 -1.73 -34.42 18.05
CA GLN A 533 -2.81 -34.61 19.01
C GLN A 533 -2.32 -35.37 20.23
N ASP A 534 -1.57 -36.45 20.06
CA ASP A 534 -1.00 -37.20 21.18
C ASP A 534 0.04 -36.39 21.95
N LEU A 535 0.89 -35.63 21.26
CA LEU A 535 1.83 -34.70 21.91
C LEU A 535 1.10 -33.71 22.82
N THR A 536 -0.01 -33.13 22.35
CA THR A 536 -0.81 -32.20 23.16
C THR A 536 -1.59 -32.85 24.31
N LYS A 537 -1.71 -34.18 24.35
CA LYS A 537 -2.22 -34.91 25.53
C LYS A 537 -1.11 -35.14 26.57
N ILE A 538 0.12 -35.40 26.10
CA ILE A 538 1.30 -35.57 26.96
C ILE A 538 1.63 -34.25 27.66
N GLU A 539 1.67 -33.14 26.93
CA GLU A 539 1.93 -31.80 27.47
C GLU A 539 0.76 -30.83 27.23
N PRO A 540 -0.34 -30.95 28.00
CA PRO A 540 -1.57 -30.21 27.74
C PRO A 540 -1.46 -28.70 28.00
N LYS A 541 -0.44 -28.26 28.74
CA LYS A 541 -0.19 -26.85 29.10
C LYS A 541 0.84 -26.15 28.21
N ASN A 542 1.43 -26.86 27.24
CA ASN A 542 2.43 -26.27 26.35
C ASN A 542 1.73 -25.54 25.18
N GLY A 543 1.76 -24.21 25.21
CA GLY A 543 1.13 -23.36 24.19
C GLY A 543 1.75 -23.53 22.79
N ILE A 544 3.06 -23.81 22.72
CA ILE A 544 3.79 -24.01 21.45
C ILE A 544 3.21 -25.20 20.68
N TYR A 545 2.92 -26.30 21.36
CA TYR A 545 2.36 -27.50 20.73
C TYR A 545 0.92 -27.29 20.26
N GLN A 546 0.15 -26.44 20.94
CA GLN A 546 -1.18 -26.04 20.45
C GLN A 546 -1.08 -25.13 19.22
N ASP A 547 -0.09 -24.22 19.16
CA ASP A 547 0.15 -23.38 17.98
C ASP A 547 0.58 -24.25 16.79
N ALA A 548 1.50 -25.19 17.00
CA ALA A 548 1.94 -26.12 15.98
C ALA A 548 0.80 -27.00 15.45
N TYR A 549 -0.10 -27.45 16.33
CA TYR A 549 -1.31 -28.16 15.91
C TYR A 549 -2.21 -27.26 15.04
N GLY A 550 -2.40 -26.01 15.42
CA GLY A 550 -3.10 -25.03 14.61
C GLY A 550 -2.47 -24.84 13.22
N GLU A 551 -1.14 -24.76 13.16
CA GLU A 551 -0.40 -24.58 11.90
C GLU A 551 -0.54 -25.78 10.96
N ILE A 552 -0.43 -27.01 11.47
CA ILE A 552 -0.64 -28.22 10.69
C ILE A 552 -2.07 -28.26 10.14
N LEU A 553 -3.08 -27.94 10.96
CA LEU A 553 -4.48 -27.87 10.52
C LEU A 553 -4.71 -26.77 9.48
N MET A 554 -4.07 -25.61 9.63
CA MET A 554 -4.14 -24.50 8.69
C MET A 554 -3.53 -24.87 7.33
N TYR A 555 -2.41 -25.61 7.32
CA TYR A 555 -1.79 -26.09 6.08
C TYR A 555 -2.72 -27.01 5.29
N PHE A 556 -3.44 -27.90 5.98
CA PHE A 556 -4.42 -28.80 5.37
C PHE A 556 -5.83 -28.17 5.24
N GLU A 557 -5.91 -26.84 5.29
CA GLU A 557 -7.11 -26.03 5.09
C GLU A 557 -8.27 -26.33 6.06
N ASP A 558 -7.99 -26.98 7.20
CA ASP A 558 -8.96 -27.21 8.28
C ASP A 558 -9.07 -25.97 9.19
N TYR A 559 -9.39 -24.82 8.60
CA TYR A 559 -9.29 -23.51 9.25
C TYR A 559 -10.12 -23.38 10.53
N GLU A 560 -11.30 -23.99 10.62
CA GLU A 560 -12.14 -23.93 11.83
C GLU A 560 -11.47 -24.64 13.02
N LYS A 561 -10.87 -25.80 12.77
CA LYS A 561 -10.14 -26.55 13.80
C LYS A 561 -8.84 -25.83 14.15
N ALA A 562 -8.16 -25.25 13.16
CA ALA A 562 -6.95 -24.46 13.37
C ALA A 562 -7.19 -23.27 14.31
N VAL A 563 -8.27 -22.51 14.09
CA VAL A 563 -8.71 -21.40 14.95
C VAL A 563 -8.83 -21.84 16.41
N ASN A 564 -9.50 -22.98 16.67
CA ASN A 564 -9.68 -23.48 18.03
C ASN A 564 -8.34 -23.81 18.72
N LYS A 565 -7.37 -24.33 17.97
CA LYS A 565 -6.04 -24.65 18.49
C LYS A 565 -5.21 -23.40 18.75
N PHE A 566 -5.21 -22.43 17.83
CA PHE A 566 -4.54 -21.14 18.03
C PHE A 566 -5.10 -20.36 19.22
N LEU A 567 -6.43 -20.32 19.40
CA LEU A 567 -7.03 -19.69 20.58
C LEU A 567 -6.59 -20.38 21.88
N LYS A 568 -6.49 -21.71 21.88
CA LYS A 568 -5.98 -22.46 23.03
C LYS A 568 -4.50 -22.17 23.29
N ALA A 569 -3.67 -22.05 22.24
CA ALA A 569 -2.27 -21.66 22.36
C ALA A 569 -2.13 -20.29 23.03
N MET A 570 -2.92 -19.32 22.61
CA MET A 570 -2.92 -17.96 23.19
C MET A 570 -3.31 -17.92 24.67
N VAL A 571 -4.23 -18.79 25.10
CA VAL A 571 -4.61 -18.89 26.52
C VAL A 571 -3.49 -19.49 27.37
N LEU A 572 -2.71 -20.42 26.80
CA LEU A 572 -1.65 -21.12 27.52
C LEU A 572 -0.32 -20.36 27.59
N GLY A 573 -0.07 -19.43 26.66
CA GLY A 573 1.21 -18.73 26.56
C GLY A 573 1.08 -17.28 26.10
N SER A 574 0.18 -16.48 26.70
CA SER A 574 -0.21 -15.13 26.21
C SER A 574 0.93 -14.12 26.03
N ASP A 575 2.09 -14.34 26.65
CA ASP A 575 3.28 -13.46 26.60
C ASP A 575 4.50 -14.12 25.94
N ASP A 576 4.33 -15.28 25.31
CA ASP A 576 5.45 -16.01 24.70
C ASP A 576 5.93 -15.37 23.38
N TRP A 577 7.19 -15.64 23.02
CA TRP A 577 7.86 -15.06 21.85
C TRP A 577 7.17 -15.33 20.51
N TYR A 578 6.32 -16.36 20.40
CA TYR A 578 5.63 -16.75 19.16
C TYR A 578 4.23 -16.15 19.01
N ILE A 579 3.70 -15.45 20.02
CA ILE A 579 2.28 -15.05 20.05
C ILE A 579 1.88 -14.10 18.92
N TYR A 580 2.76 -13.21 18.47
CA TYR A 580 2.48 -12.38 17.31
C TYR A 580 2.25 -13.21 16.04
N GLN A 581 2.95 -14.34 15.90
CA GLN A 581 2.78 -15.27 14.78
C GLN A 581 1.42 -15.95 14.87
N THR A 582 1.03 -16.40 16.08
CA THR A 582 -0.27 -17.01 16.35
C THR A 582 -1.42 -16.07 15.97
N TYR A 583 -1.34 -14.78 16.33
CA TYR A 583 -2.32 -13.77 15.93
C TYR A 583 -2.41 -13.61 14.40
N ILE A 584 -1.29 -13.62 13.69
CA ILE A 584 -1.28 -13.52 12.22
C ILE A 584 -1.88 -14.79 11.59
N LYS A 585 -1.47 -15.99 12.02
CA LYS A 585 -2.01 -17.28 11.54
C LYS A 585 -3.51 -17.39 11.79
N LEU A 586 -3.97 -16.97 12.97
CA LEU A 586 -5.38 -16.91 13.33
C LEU A 586 -6.16 -15.94 12.42
N GLY A 587 -5.56 -14.79 12.11
CA GLY A 587 -6.10 -13.82 11.15
C GLY A 587 -6.26 -14.39 9.74
N ILE A 588 -5.26 -15.15 9.27
CA ILE A 588 -5.29 -15.85 7.97
C ILE A 588 -6.41 -16.91 7.95
N CYS A 589 -6.54 -17.70 9.02
CA CYS A 589 -7.62 -18.70 9.12
C CYS A 589 -9.00 -18.04 9.10
N TYR A 590 -9.18 -16.93 9.84
CA TYR A 590 -10.45 -16.20 9.80
C TYR A 590 -10.75 -15.60 8.43
N LYS A 591 -9.73 -15.20 7.68
CA LYS A 591 -9.89 -14.71 6.31
C LYS A 591 -10.38 -15.82 5.38
N ALA A 592 -9.76 -17.00 5.46
CA ALA A 592 -10.18 -18.17 4.69
C ALA A 592 -11.61 -18.64 5.04
N LEU A 593 -12.06 -18.40 6.28
CA LEU A 593 -13.43 -18.65 6.74
C LEU A 593 -14.41 -17.50 6.45
N GLU A 594 -13.99 -16.50 5.67
CA GLU A 594 -14.79 -15.29 5.34
C GLU A 594 -15.23 -14.46 6.56
N LYS A 595 -14.61 -14.69 7.73
CA LYS A 595 -14.82 -13.90 8.96
C LYS A 595 -13.90 -12.68 8.95
N ASN A 596 -14.12 -11.80 7.98
CA ASN A 596 -13.26 -10.65 7.67
C ASN A 596 -12.97 -9.75 8.89
N ASP A 597 -13.94 -9.54 9.78
CA ASP A 597 -13.75 -8.76 11.02
C ASP A 597 -12.74 -9.41 11.98
N LEU A 598 -12.89 -10.71 12.22
CA LEU A 598 -11.98 -11.46 13.09
C LEU A 598 -10.60 -11.60 12.43
N ALA A 599 -10.56 -11.71 11.11
CA ALA A 599 -9.33 -11.73 10.34
C ALA A 599 -8.54 -10.42 10.52
N ALA A 600 -9.15 -9.28 10.21
CA ALA A 600 -8.52 -7.97 10.33
C ALA A 600 -8.09 -7.66 11.78
N LYS A 601 -8.92 -8.02 12.76
CA LYS A 601 -8.59 -7.85 14.19
C LYS A 601 -7.33 -8.61 14.58
N ASN A 602 -7.24 -9.90 14.22
CA ASN A 602 -6.12 -10.74 14.62
C ASN A 602 -4.85 -10.41 13.83
N LEU A 603 -4.95 -10.09 12.53
CA LEU A 603 -3.81 -9.61 11.73
C LEU A 603 -3.22 -8.31 12.29
N ASN A 604 -4.05 -7.32 12.61
CA ASN A 604 -3.59 -6.05 13.19
C ASN A 604 -3.00 -6.22 14.60
N GLN A 605 -3.57 -7.10 15.42
CA GLN A 605 -3.02 -7.42 16.74
C GLN A 605 -1.64 -8.09 16.61
N GLY A 606 -1.49 -9.02 15.67
CA GLY A 606 -0.21 -9.64 15.36
C GLY A 606 0.84 -8.63 14.90
N LYS A 607 0.46 -7.68 14.02
CA LYS A 607 1.34 -6.56 13.60
C LYS A 607 1.80 -5.71 14.78
N SER A 608 0.90 -5.31 15.67
CA SER A 608 1.28 -4.51 16.84
C SER A 608 2.25 -5.24 17.76
N LEU A 609 2.09 -6.56 17.90
CA LEU A 609 2.96 -7.36 18.77
C LEU A 609 4.35 -7.58 18.15
N ILE A 610 4.47 -7.83 16.83
CA ILE A 610 5.77 -8.00 16.16
C ILE A 610 6.57 -6.70 16.10
N GLU A 611 5.91 -5.54 16.00
CA GLU A 611 6.59 -4.24 16.10
C GLU A 611 7.27 -4.06 17.47
N LYS A 612 6.60 -4.51 18.54
CA LYS A 612 7.07 -4.44 19.94
C LYS A 612 8.01 -5.57 20.35
N SER A 613 8.12 -6.64 19.57
CA SER A 613 8.96 -7.79 19.91
C SER A 613 10.46 -7.48 19.75
N THR A 614 11.31 -8.30 20.36
CA THR A 614 12.78 -8.24 20.21
C THR A 614 13.31 -9.00 18.98
N SER A 615 12.42 -9.44 18.08
CA SER A 615 12.81 -10.18 16.87
C SER A 615 13.69 -9.35 15.93
N ASP A 616 14.52 -10.02 15.14
CA ASP A 616 15.40 -9.38 14.16
C ASP A 616 14.61 -8.68 13.03
N PHE A 617 15.27 -7.77 12.31
CA PHE A 617 14.62 -6.95 11.28
C PHE A 617 14.02 -7.79 10.14
N GLU A 618 14.68 -8.86 9.71
CA GLU A 618 14.20 -9.71 8.63
C GLU A 618 12.92 -10.47 9.05
N THR A 619 12.91 -11.02 10.27
CA THR A 619 11.73 -11.67 10.86
C THR A 619 10.57 -10.69 11.01
N LYS A 620 10.83 -9.45 11.43
CA LYS A 620 9.79 -8.40 11.51
C LYS A 620 9.23 -8.07 10.14
N GLN A 621 10.08 -7.80 9.16
CA GLN A 621 9.64 -7.45 7.80
C GLN A 621 8.84 -8.59 7.16
N LYS A 622 9.29 -9.85 7.33
CA LYS A 622 8.59 -11.03 6.82
C LYS A 622 7.16 -11.11 7.35
N TRP A 623 6.97 -11.05 8.67
CA TRP A 623 5.65 -11.21 9.27
C TRP A 623 4.75 -9.99 9.08
N LEU A 624 5.30 -8.77 9.05
CA LEU A 624 4.57 -7.56 8.67
C LEU A 624 4.06 -7.64 7.23
N THR A 625 4.92 -8.07 6.30
CA THR A 625 4.55 -8.25 4.88
C THR A 625 3.45 -9.29 4.72
N ILE A 626 3.52 -10.42 5.44
CA ILE A 626 2.46 -11.44 5.43
C ILE A 626 1.15 -10.85 5.95
N ALA A 627 1.17 -10.14 7.08
CA ALA A 627 -0.04 -9.55 7.63
C ALA A 627 -0.64 -8.48 6.70
N ASP A 628 0.18 -7.63 6.08
CA ASP A 628 -0.25 -6.60 5.14
C ASP A 628 -0.85 -7.19 3.86
N LEU A 629 -0.27 -8.29 3.36
CA LEU A 629 -0.78 -9.00 2.19
C LEU A 629 -2.20 -9.52 2.44
N PHE A 630 -2.43 -10.18 3.57
CA PHE A 630 -3.76 -10.71 3.88
C PHE A 630 -4.75 -9.61 4.27
N LEU A 631 -4.31 -8.53 4.93
CA LEU A 631 -5.16 -7.35 5.20
C LEU A 631 -5.63 -6.68 3.91
N ALA A 632 -4.81 -6.62 2.87
CA ALA A 632 -5.17 -6.05 1.57
C ALA A 632 -6.22 -6.88 0.79
N GLU A 633 -6.37 -8.17 1.12
CA GLU A 633 -7.37 -9.06 0.52
C GLU A 633 -8.72 -9.04 1.27
N ILE A 634 -8.79 -8.42 2.45
CA ILE A 634 -10.04 -8.26 3.21
C ILE A 634 -10.83 -7.10 2.59
N PRO A 635 -12.00 -7.34 2.00
CA PRO A 635 -12.85 -6.24 1.56
C PRO A 635 -13.24 -5.39 2.78
N PRO A 636 -13.29 -4.06 2.64
CA PRO A 636 -13.56 -3.14 3.74
C PRO A 636 -14.87 -3.43 4.48
#